data_AF-A0A9X9BVM7-F1
#
_entry.id   AF-A0A9X9BVM7-F1
#
_cell.length_a   1.000
_cell.length_b   1.000
_cell.length_c   1.000
_cell.angle_alpha   90.00
_cell.angle_beta   90.00
_cell.angle_gamma   90.00
#
_symmetry.space_group_name_H-M   'P 1'
#
loop_
_entity.id
_entity.type
_entity.pdbx_description
1 polymer ?
#
loop_
_entity_poly.entity_id
_entity_poly.type
_entity_poly.pdbx_seq_one_letter_code
_entity_poly.pdbx_strand_id
1 'polypeptide(L)'
;MSRDVKALQYRILSALLWCVRLGQNLMSIAPRAVLMAHAAHFCAQVLLITTYFLPIKIVILLGSETVPAYLPPPLKGLDQTALIIGLGLLTVILYAFYLGAGFMASRYSRAGARALIDGGAEPARLKTQLALAARTFSRFARGLSDAMFTLIVFCVLLYLYPSLLAIGLTYSVLAAAVLIGLNNRSQRVHAVLSRHPLTVADAFYSMGFLAAFAFIIVDFLCLTPPHLYIALIALILIRQSLSRLKVLTQDILYLNTHAPSINRMFLALHPTR
;
A
#
# COMPACT_ATOMS: atom_id res chain seq x y z
N MET A 1 -28.77 3.92 20.06
CA MET A 1 -27.69 4.31 19.12
C MET A 1 -26.29 3.94 19.66
N SER A 2 -26.02 2.69 20.10
CA SER A 2 -24.79 2.42 20.89
C SER A 2 -24.14 1.02 20.80
N ARG A 3 -24.84 -0.07 20.39
CA ARG A 3 -24.21 -1.42 20.38
C ARG A 3 -23.48 -1.76 19.07
N ASP A 4 -24.07 -1.48 17.92
CA ASP A 4 -23.50 -1.90 16.63
C ASP A 4 -22.33 -1.01 16.15
N VAL A 5 -22.33 0.28 16.50
CA VAL A 5 -21.19 1.19 16.24
C VAL A 5 -19.94 0.72 16.99
N LYS A 6 -20.11 0.34 18.27
CA LYS A 6 -19.04 -0.24 19.07
C LYS A 6 -18.57 -1.57 18.47
N ALA A 7 -19.47 -2.36 17.89
CA ALA A 7 -19.12 -3.65 17.30
C ALA A 7 -18.19 -3.53 16.08
N LEU A 8 -18.44 -2.60 15.15
CA LEU A 8 -17.57 -2.43 13.97
C LEU A 8 -16.21 -1.82 14.33
N GLN A 9 -16.21 -0.76 15.15
CA GLN A 9 -14.96 -0.13 15.61
C GLN A 9 -14.10 -1.11 16.42
N TYR A 10 -14.72 -1.88 17.31
CA TYR A 10 -14.04 -2.93 18.07
C TYR A 10 -13.51 -4.03 17.16
N ARG A 11 -14.24 -4.45 16.12
CA ARG A 11 -13.75 -5.42 15.13
C ARG A 11 -12.50 -4.92 14.40
N ILE A 12 -12.48 -3.65 13.97
CA ILE A 12 -11.31 -3.05 13.30
C ILE A 12 -10.12 -2.98 14.26
N LEU A 13 -10.31 -2.46 15.48
CA LEU A 13 -9.26 -2.38 16.49
C LEU A 13 -8.73 -3.76 16.87
N SER A 14 -9.61 -4.73 17.07
CA SER A 14 -9.24 -6.11 17.41
C SER A 14 -8.45 -6.79 16.28
N ALA A 15 -8.81 -6.56 15.02
CA ALA A 15 -8.08 -7.04 13.86
C ALA A 15 -6.68 -6.40 13.77
N LEU A 16 -6.57 -5.08 13.98
CA LEU A 16 -5.28 -4.38 14.01
C LEU A 16 -4.37 -4.89 15.14
N LEU A 17 -4.90 -5.01 16.35
CA LEU A 17 -4.17 -5.55 17.51
C LEU A 17 -3.74 -7.01 17.29
N TRP A 18 -4.58 -7.81 16.64
CA TRP A 18 -4.22 -9.18 16.27
C TRP A 18 -3.11 -9.21 15.20
N CYS A 19 -3.14 -8.33 14.20
CA CYS A 19 -2.04 -8.19 13.23
C CYS A 19 -0.71 -7.79 13.90
N VAL A 20 -0.74 -6.91 14.91
CA VAL A 20 0.46 -6.54 15.68
C VAL A 20 1.03 -7.74 16.43
N ARG A 21 0.18 -8.52 17.12
CA ARG A 21 0.60 -9.74 17.81
C ARG A 21 1.15 -10.80 16.84
N LEU A 22 0.50 -10.97 15.69
CA LEU A 22 0.99 -11.83 14.62
C LEU A 22 2.39 -11.39 14.18
N GLY A 23 2.62 -10.09 14.02
CA GLY A 23 3.92 -9.53 13.67
C GLY A 23 5.02 -9.86 14.68
N GLN A 24 4.72 -9.71 15.98
CA GLN A 24 5.64 -10.08 17.06
C GLN A 24 6.01 -11.56 17.01
N ASN A 25 5.03 -12.44 16.78
CA ASN A 25 5.27 -13.88 16.65
C ASN A 25 6.09 -14.23 15.40
N LEU A 26 5.86 -13.56 14.27
CA LEU A 26 6.63 -13.78 13.04
C LEU A 26 8.08 -13.29 13.20
N MET A 27 8.28 -12.15 13.88
CA MET A 27 9.60 -11.60 14.15
C MET A 27 10.39 -12.43 15.16
N SER A 28 9.75 -13.04 16.15
CA SER A 28 10.46 -13.91 17.11
C SER A 28 10.97 -15.19 16.44
N ILE A 29 10.26 -15.72 15.46
CA ILE A 29 10.61 -16.99 14.80
C ILE A 29 11.59 -16.80 13.65
N ALA A 30 11.32 -15.85 12.75
CA ALA A 30 12.12 -15.66 11.54
C ALA A 30 12.42 -14.17 11.26
N PRO A 31 13.15 -13.48 12.16
CA PRO A 31 13.36 -12.02 12.07
C PRO A 31 14.03 -11.61 10.76
N ARG A 32 15.08 -12.35 10.37
CA ARG A 32 15.82 -12.08 9.12
C ARG A 32 14.93 -12.20 7.89
N ALA A 33 14.06 -13.21 7.84
CA ALA A 33 13.17 -13.42 6.71
C ALA A 33 12.09 -12.32 6.62
N VAL A 34 11.53 -11.89 7.75
CA VAL A 34 10.57 -10.77 7.82
C VAL A 34 11.22 -9.47 7.38
N LEU A 35 12.41 -9.15 7.90
CA LEU A 35 13.14 -7.92 7.55
C LEU A 35 13.52 -7.89 6.06
N MET A 36 14.02 -8.99 5.51
CA MET A 36 14.38 -9.07 4.08
C MET A 36 13.14 -9.01 3.18
N ALA A 37 12.04 -9.65 3.56
CA ALA A 37 10.77 -9.55 2.82
C ALA A 37 10.20 -8.13 2.86
N HIS A 38 10.26 -7.47 4.02
CA HIS A 38 9.85 -6.08 4.19
C HIS A 38 10.71 -5.12 3.35
N ALA A 39 12.03 -5.23 3.44
CA ALA A 39 12.97 -4.42 2.65
C ALA A 39 12.77 -4.62 1.14
N ALA A 40 12.55 -5.86 0.70
CA ALA A 40 12.27 -6.17 -0.71
C ALA A 40 10.93 -5.57 -1.17
N HIS A 41 9.87 -5.65 -0.34
CA HIS A 41 8.59 -4.99 -0.64
C HIS A 41 8.72 -3.47 -0.69
N PHE A 42 9.53 -2.88 0.19
CA PHE A 42 9.75 -1.44 0.22
C PHE A 42 10.54 -0.96 -0.99
N CYS A 43 11.61 -1.68 -1.35
CA CYS A 43 12.37 -1.43 -2.57
C CYS A 43 11.47 -1.52 -3.81
N ALA A 44 10.61 -2.54 -3.89
CA ALA A 44 9.63 -2.67 -4.96
C ALA A 44 8.68 -1.45 -5.03
N GLN A 45 8.23 -0.93 -3.90
CA GLN A 45 7.36 0.27 -3.87
C GLN A 45 8.09 1.50 -4.43
N VAL A 46 9.34 1.74 -4.00
CA VAL A 46 10.16 2.86 -4.49
C VAL A 46 10.40 2.76 -5.99
N LEU A 47 10.77 1.58 -6.47
CA LEU A 47 10.96 1.32 -7.90
C LEU A 47 9.67 1.59 -8.69
N LEU A 48 8.53 1.08 -8.20
CA LEU A 48 7.25 1.25 -8.88
C LEU A 48 6.87 2.73 -9.01
N ILE A 49 7.06 3.53 -7.96
CA ILE A 49 6.78 4.97 -8.02
C ILE A 49 7.69 5.64 -9.03
N THR A 50 8.98 5.31 -9.00
CA THR A 50 9.95 5.82 -9.98
C THR A 50 9.48 5.49 -11.39
N THR A 51 9.05 4.25 -11.65
CA THR A 51 8.45 3.84 -12.93
C THR A 51 7.22 4.67 -13.32
N TYR A 52 6.40 5.14 -12.38
CA TYR A 52 5.25 6.01 -12.69
C TYR A 52 5.65 7.47 -12.97
N PHE A 53 6.75 7.95 -12.40
CA PHE A 53 7.22 9.32 -12.61
C PHE A 53 7.84 9.52 -14.00
N LEU A 54 8.53 8.51 -14.54
CA LEU A 54 9.24 8.64 -15.81
C LEU A 54 8.31 8.88 -17.01
N PRO A 55 7.22 8.11 -17.22
CA PRO A 55 6.26 8.36 -18.29
C PRO A 55 5.67 9.77 -18.27
N ILE A 56 5.45 10.33 -17.08
CA ILE A 56 4.92 11.69 -16.95
C ILE A 56 5.94 12.71 -17.45
N LYS A 57 7.23 12.53 -17.13
CA LYS A 57 8.30 13.35 -17.72
C LYS A 57 8.35 13.22 -19.24
N ILE A 58 8.16 12.01 -19.77
CA ILE A 58 8.10 11.76 -21.23
C ILE A 58 6.93 12.50 -21.86
N VAL A 59 5.73 12.43 -21.28
CA VAL A 59 4.53 13.12 -21.79
C VAL A 59 4.71 14.64 -21.74
N ILE A 60 5.28 15.17 -20.66
CA ILE A 60 5.58 16.61 -20.55
C ILE A 60 6.59 17.03 -21.61
N LEU A 61 7.64 16.24 -21.83
CA LEU A 61 8.65 16.47 -22.87
C LEU A 61 8.06 16.42 -24.28
N LEU A 62 7.13 15.49 -24.55
CA LEU A 62 6.44 15.42 -25.84
C LEU A 62 5.53 16.63 -26.08
N GLY A 63 4.95 17.19 -25.02
CA GLY A 63 4.08 18.36 -25.08
C GLY A 63 4.80 19.72 -25.08
N SER A 64 6.12 19.74 -24.88
CA SER A 64 6.92 20.97 -24.86
C SER A 64 7.74 21.13 -26.14
N GLU A 65 7.65 22.31 -26.78
CA GLU A 65 8.48 22.65 -27.95
C GLU A 65 9.96 22.87 -27.62
N THR A 66 10.31 23.02 -26.33
CA THR A 66 11.68 23.25 -25.86
C THR A 66 12.02 22.34 -24.68
N VAL A 67 13.30 21.96 -24.54
CA VAL A 67 13.79 21.17 -23.41
C VAL A 67 13.51 21.95 -22.11
N PRO A 68 12.67 21.42 -21.20
CA PRO A 68 12.25 22.17 -20.03
C PRO A 68 13.42 22.56 -19.11
N ALA A 69 13.33 23.75 -18.50
CA ALA A 69 14.39 24.31 -17.65
C ALA A 69 14.76 23.45 -16.42
N TYR A 70 13.91 22.49 -16.03
CA TYR A 70 14.12 21.60 -14.88
C TYR A 70 15.14 20.47 -15.13
N LEU A 71 15.62 20.27 -16.36
CA LEU A 71 16.62 19.23 -16.63
C LEU A 71 18.02 19.65 -16.12
N PRO A 72 18.78 18.72 -15.51
CA PRO A 72 20.18 18.93 -15.19
C PRO A 72 21.01 19.37 -16.41
N PRO A 73 22.06 20.19 -16.24
CA PRO A 73 22.95 20.63 -17.32
C PRO A 73 23.43 19.52 -18.29
N PRO A 74 23.84 18.32 -17.84
CA PRO A 74 24.32 17.28 -18.76
C PRO A 74 23.23 16.72 -19.70
N LEU A 75 21.95 16.90 -19.35
CA LEU A 75 20.81 16.42 -20.14
C LEU A 75 20.28 17.48 -21.12
N LYS A 76 20.71 18.74 -21.00
CA LYS A 76 20.31 19.83 -21.90
C LYS A 76 21.03 19.80 -23.25
N GLY A 77 22.17 19.12 -23.33
CA GLY A 77 22.93 18.95 -24.58
C GLY A 77 22.50 17.75 -25.43
N LEU A 78 21.55 16.95 -24.95
CA LEU A 78 21.03 15.78 -25.67
C LEU A 78 19.79 16.16 -26.48
N ASP A 79 19.66 15.56 -27.66
CA ASP A 79 18.46 15.70 -28.48
C ASP A 79 17.21 15.19 -27.73
N GLN A 80 16.09 15.89 -27.92
CA GLN A 80 14.82 15.60 -27.24
C GLN A 80 14.36 14.17 -27.54
N THR A 81 14.57 13.69 -28.77
CA THR A 81 14.25 12.33 -29.21
C THR A 81 15.06 11.29 -28.43
N ALA A 82 16.37 11.52 -28.30
CA ALA A 82 17.27 10.63 -27.57
C ALA A 82 16.91 10.53 -26.09
N LEU A 83 16.52 11.67 -25.48
CA LEU A 83 16.07 11.72 -24.10
C LEU A 83 14.76 10.93 -23.88
N ILE A 84 13.79 11.07 -24.79
CA ILE A 84 12.53 10.33 -24.73
C ILE A 84 12.77 8.82 -24.82
N ILE A 85 13.61 8.38 -25.77
CA ILE A 85 13.96 6.96 -25.93
C ILE A 85 14.69 6.45 -24.68
N GLY A 86 15.65 7.21 -24.15
CA GLY A 86 16.40 6.86 -22.95
C GLY A 86 15.51 6.73 -21.71
N LEU A 87 14.59 7.67 -21.50
CA LEU A 87 13.60 7.60 -20.41
C LEU A 87 12.64 6.42 -20.59
N GLY A 88 12.23 6.12 -21.81
CA GLY A 88 11.40 4.96 -22.13
C GLY A 88 12.10 3.65 -21.78
N LEU A 89 13.35 3.47 -22.23
CA LEU A 89 14.15 2.29 -21.91
C LEU A 89 14.40 2.16 -20.41
N LEU A 90 14.74 3.26 -19.74
CA LEU A 90 14.94 3.28 -18.29
C LEU A 90 13.66 2.89 -17.53
N THR A 91 12.48 3.30 -18.01
CA THR A 91 11.19 2.90 -17.43
C THR A 91 11.01 1.38 -17.47
N VAL A 92 11.33 0.75 -18.61
CA VAL A 92 11.25 -0.72 -18.76
C VAL A 92 12.23 -1.41 -17.81
N ILE A 93 13.47 -0.92 -17.72
CA ILE A 93 14.51 -1.48 -16.83
C ILE A 93 14.07 -1.39 -15.35
N LEU A 94 13.58 -0.22 -14.92
CA LEU A 94 13.09 -0.03 -13.56
C LEU A 94 11.89 -0.92 -13.25
N TYR A 95 11.00 -1.13 -14.21
CA TYR A 95 9.88 -2.05 -14.05
C TYR A 95 10.34 -3.51 -13.92
N ALA A 96 11.37 -3.93 -14.67
CA ALA A 96 11.98 -5.25 -14.51
C ALA A 96 12.60 -5.44 -13.12
N PHE A 97 13.32 -4.43 -12.61
CA PHE A 97 13.84 -4.45 -11.23
C PHE A 97 12.72 -4.51 -10.19
N TYR A 98 11.61 -3.79 -10.40
CA TYR A 98 10.42 -3.86 -9.56
C TYR A 98 9.88 -5.30 -9.46
N LEU A 99 9.76 -5.99 -10.60
CA LEU A 99 9.34 -7.40 -10.64
C LEU A 99 10.33 -8.31 -9.90
N GLY A 100 11.63 -8.09 -10.09
CA GLY A 100 12.69 -8.81 -9.39
C GLY A 100 12.62 -8.66 -7.87
N ALA A 101 12.38 -7.43 -7.38
CA ALA A 101 12.19 -7.16 -5.96
C ALA A 101 10.95 -7.87 -5.39
N GLY A 102 9.85 -7.89 -6.15
CA GLY A 102 8.65 -8.66 -5.79
C GLY A 102 8.91 -10.17 -5.70
N PHE A 103 9.69 -10.72 -6.63
CA PHE A 103 10.09 -12.12 -6.60
C PHE A 103 10.95 -12.45 -5.37
N MET A 104 11.93 -11.60 -5.06
CA MET A 104 12.76 -11.72 -3.85
C MET A 104 11.92 -11.69 -2.57
N ALA A 105 10.97 -10.76 -2.46
CA ALA A 105 10.06 -10.69 -1.32
C ALA A 105 9.27 -12.00 -1.13
N SER A 106 8.80 -12.61 -2.23
CA SER A 106 8.11 -13.90 -2.20
C SER A 106 9.02 -15.05 -1.75
N ARG A 107 10.31 -14.99 -2.11
CA ARG A 107 11.30 -16.00 -1.76
C ARG A 107 11.66 -15.94 -0.28
N TYR A 108 11.91 -14.75 0.25
CA TYR A 108 12.16 -14.56 1.70
C TYR A 108 10.94 -14.93 2.54
N SER A 109 9.73 -14.60 2.08
CA SER A 109 8.49 -15.00 2.76
C SER A 109 8.34 -16.53 2.83
N ARG A 110 8.69 -17.25 1.74
CA ARG A 110 8.73 -18.72 1.72
C ARG A 110 9.82 -19.28 2.63
N ALA A 111 10.99 -18.66 2.69
CA ALA A 111 12.05 -19.07 3.60
C ALA A 111 11.63 -18.92 5.07
N GLY A 112 11.00 -17.80 5.43
CA GLY A 112 10.44 -17.59 6.78
C GLY A 112 9.35 -18.62 7.13
N ALA A 113 8.47 -18.93 6.18
CA ALA A 113 7.47 -19.97 6.36
C ALA A 113 8.04 -21.38 6.52
N ARG A 114 9.17 -21.69 5.89
CA ARG A 114 9.87 -22.97 6.10
C ARG A 114 10.53 -23.04 7.47
N ALA A 115 11.24 -21.99 7.87
CA ALA A 115 11.83 -21.89 9.20
C ALA A 115 10.77 -22.07 10.31
N LEU A 116 9.56 -21.55 10.09
CA LEU A 116 8.41 -21.78 10.94
C LEU A 116 8.05 -23.28 11.01
N ILE A 117 7.87 -23.96 9.88
CA ILE A 117 7.48 -25.37 9.84
C ILE A 117 8.53 -26.30 10.45
N ASP A 118 9.80 -26.03 10.16
CA ASP A 118 10.92 -26.86 10.62
C ASP A 118 11.13 -26.75 12.14
N GLY A 119 10.69 -25.66 12.77
CA GLY A 119 10.73 -25.48 14.23
C GLY A 119 9.51 -26.01 14.99
N GLY A 120 8.50 -26.57 14.32
CA GLY A 120 7.27 -27.07 14.95
C GLY A 120 7.36 -28.52 15.41
N ALA A 121 6.46 -28.91 16.34
CA ALA A 121 6.44 -30.26 16.90
C ALA A 121 6.05 -31.37 15.90
N GLU A 122 5.22 -31.05 14.89
CA GLU A 122 4.76 -31.99 13.85
C GLU A 122 5.04 -31.47 12.42
N PRO A 123 6.30 -31.48 11.95
CA PRO A 123 6.68 -30.86 10.68
C PRO A 123 5.94 -31.48 9.47
N ALA A 124 5.59 -32.76 9.52
CA ALA A 124 4.84 -33.44 8.45
C ALA A 124 3.42 -32.86 8.26
N ARG A 125 2.71 -32.54 9.35
CA ARG A 125 1.37 -31.94 9.31
C ARG A 125 1.41 -30.46 8.90
N LEU A 126 2.45 -29.76 9.35
CA LEU A 126 2.70 -28.35 9.06
C LEU A 126 3.13 -28.10 7.60
N LYS A 127 3.80 -29.05 6.94
CA LYS A 127 4.13 -28.98 5.50
C LYS A 127 2.92 -28.73 4.61
N THR A 128 1.77 -29.33 4.92
CA THR A 128 0.50 -29.10 4.20
C THR A 128 0.01 -27.65 4.32
N GLN A 129 0.44 -26.92 5.36
CA GLN A 129 0.10 -25.52 5.61
C GLN A 129 1.17 -24.52 5.12
N LEU A 130 2.26 -24.97 4.49
CA LEU A 130 3.34 -24.10 3.99
C LEU A 130 2.84 -22.99 3.06
N ALA A 131 1.89 -23.30 2.18
CA ALA A 131 1.33 -22.30 1.29
C ALA A 131 0.57 -21.20 2.04
N LEU A 132 -0.17 -21.56 3.10
CA LEU A 132 -0.85 -20.61 3.96
C LEU A 132 0.17 -19.76 4.73
N ALA A 133 1.17 -20.39 5.35
CA ALA A 133 2.22 -19.73 6.09
C ALA A 133 3.00 -18.72 5.22
N ALA A 134 3.43 -19.12 4.03
CA ALA A 134 4.15 -18.26 3.09
C ALA A 134 3.31 -17.05 2.65
N ARG A 135 2.00 -17.25 2.42
CA ARG A 135 1.08 -16.15 2.11
C ARG A 135 0.90 -15.21 3.29
N THR A 136 0.78 -15.73 4.51
CA THR A 136 0.68 -14.93 5.74
C THR A 136 1.93 -14.08 5.94
N PHE A 137 3.13 -14.67 5.83
CA PHE A 137 4.40 -13.93 5.90
C PHE A 137 4.49 -12.83 4.84
N SER A 138 4.18 -13.16 3.58
CA SER A 138 4.27 -12.19 2.48
C SER A 138 3.29 -11.03 2.65
N ARG A 139 2.02 -11.31 3.00
CA ARG A 139 1.02 -10.26 3.21
C ARG A 139 1.31 -9.41 4.43
N PHE A 140 1.82 -10.01 5.51
CA PHE A 140 2.23 -9.24 6.67
C PHE A 140 3.41 -8.30 6.35
N ALA A 141 4.47 -8.82 5.74
CA ALA A 141 5.65 -8.01 5.37
C ALA A 141 5.30 -6.91 4.35
N ARG A 142 4.41 -7.23 3.40
CA ARG A 142 3.86 -6.27 2.43
C ARG A 142 3.03 -5.19 3.10
N GLY A 143 2.09 -5.56 3.98
CA GLY A 143 1.27 -4.60 4.72
C GLY A 143 2.12 -3.65 5.56
N LEU A 144 3.17 -4.16 6.22
CA LEU A 144 4.11 -3.30 6.95
C LEU A 144 4.83 -2.32 6.02
N SER A 145 5.23 -2.79 4.83
CA SER A 145 5.83 -1.93 3.80
C SER A 145 4.85 -0.87 3.29
N ASP A 146 3.60 -1.24 2.98
CA ASP A 146 2.55 -0.32 2.52
C ASP A 146 2.22 0.74 3.57
N ALA A 147 2.22 0.37 4.86
CA ALA A 147 2.03 1.31 5.97
C ALA A 147 3.20 2.29 6.08
N MET A 148 4.45 1.78 6.08
CA MET A 148 5.65 2.62 6.14
C MET A 148 5.75 3.56 4.93
N PHE A 149 5.44 3.04 3.74
CA PHE A 149 5.42 3.84 2.53
C PHE A 149 4.39 4.96 2.60
N THR A 150 3.15 4.66 2.98
CA THR A 150 2.10 5.66 3.13
C THR A 150 2.50 6.75 4.13
N LEU A 151 3.13 6.38 5.24
CA LEU A 151 3.62 7.32 6.25
C LEU A 151 4.67 8.29 5.66
N ILE A 152 5.66 7.75 4.93
CA ILE A 152 6.68 8.56 4.26
C ILE A 152 6.04 9.51 3.25
N VAL A 153 5.09 9.01 2.45
CA VAL A 153 4.37 9.84 1.48
C VAL A 153 3.61 10.97 2.18
N PHE A 154 2.95 10.70 3.30
CA PHE A 154 2.23 11.74 4.05
C PHE A 154 3.18 12.80 4.61
N CYS A 155 4.36 12.41 5.11
CA CYS A 155 5.38 13.38 5.54
C CYS A 155 5.86 14.25 4.36
N VAL A 156 6.11 13.64 3.19
CA VAL A 156 6.49 14.37 1.99
C VAL A 156 5.37 15.29 1.51
N LEU A 157 4.11 14.85 1.57
CA LEU A 157 2.95 15.64 1.15
C LEU A 157 2.68 16.80 2.11
N LEU A 158 2.93 16.62 3.41
CA LEU A 158 2.86 17.69 4.40
C LEU A 158 3.84 18.83 4.08
N TYR A 159 5.03 18.48 3.59
CA TYR A 159 6.04 19.46 3.18
C TYR A 159 5.73 20.09 1.81
N LEU A 160 5.34 19.30 0.81
CA LEU A 160 5.14 19.78 -0.56
C LEU A 160 3.80 20.47 -0.79
N TYR A 161 2.72 19.95 -0.20
CA TYR A 161 1.35 20.39 -0.47
C TYR A 161 0.42 20.08 0.72
N PRO A 162 0.57 20.80 1.85
CA PRO A 162 -0.15 20.52 3.08
C PRO A 162 -1.68 20.57 2.92
N SER A 163 -2.20 21.49 2.09
CA SER A 163 -3.63 21.61 1.81
C SER A 163 -4.22 20.34 1.19
N LEU A 164 -3.48 19.70 0.28
CA LEU A 164 -3.91 18.45 -0.35
C LEU A 164 -3.96 17.30 0.66
N LEU A 165 -2.96 17.22 1.55
CA LEU A 165 -2.96 16.23 2.63
C LEU A 165 -4.15 16.42 3.58
N ALA A 166 -4.41 17.67 4.00
CA ALA A 166 -5.53 18.00 4.88
C ALA A 166 -6.87 17.56 4.29
N ILE A 167 -7.09 17.78 2.99
CA ILE A 167 -8.31 17.38 2.30
C ILE A 167 -8.39 15.86 2.12
N GLY A 168 -7.29 15.20 1.79
CA GLY A 168 -7.24 13.74 1.73
C GLY A 168 -7.59 13.08 3.08
N LEU A 169 -7.08 13.63 4.18
CA LEU A 169 -7.40 13.16 5.53
C LEU A 169 -8.86 13.47 5.90
N THR A 170 -9.34 14.68 5.60
CA THR A 170 -10.72 15.10 5.86
C THR A 170 -11.71 14.22 5.11
N TYR A 171 -11.46 13.96 3.83
CA TYR A 171 -12.22 13.00 3.03
C TYR A 171 -12.21 11.61 3.67
N SER A 172 -11.04 11.11 4.07
CA SER A 172 -10.91 9.78 4.65
C SER A 172 -11.71 9.64 5.95
N VAL A 173 -11.66 10.65 6.83
CA VAL A 173 -12.41 10.69 8.09
C VAL A 173 -13.91 10.78 7.83
N LEU A 174 -14.34 11.71 6.96
CA LEU A 174 -15.76 11.90 6.63
C LEU A 174 -16.35 10.66 5.97
N ALA A 175 -15.68 10.09 4.97
CA ALA A 175 -16.15 8.93 4.26
C ALA A 175 -16.18 7.70 5.19
N ALA A 176 -15.21 7.54 6.10
CA ALA A 176 -15.27 6.49 7.12
C ALA A 176 -16.45 6.70 8.09
N ALA A 177 -16.70 7.93 8.54
CA ALA A 177 -17.83 8.26 9.40
C ALA A 177 -19.17 7.97 8.71
N VAL A 178 -19.30 8.33 7.43
CA VAL A 178 -20.49 8.05 6.61
C VAL A 178 -20.68 6.54 6.45
N LEU A 179 -19.64 5.78 6.12
CA LEU A 179 -19.72 4.32 6.01
C LEU A 179 -20.16 3.67 7.32
N ILE A 180 -19.59 4.09 8.46
CA ILE A 180 -19.96 3.60 9.78
C ILE A 180 -21.42 3.95 10.10
N GLY A 181 -21.84 5.18 9.81
CA GLY A 181 -23.22 5.66 10.02
C GLY A 181 -24.24 4.90 9.18
N LEU A 182 -23.96 4.72 7.89
CA LEU A 182 -24.83 3.98 6.96
C LEU A 182 -24.90 2.50 7.29
N ASN A 183 -23.79 1.88 7.67
CA ASN A 183 -23.75 0.49 8.11
C ASN A 183 -24.63 0.25 9.34
N ASN A 184 -24.72 1.22 10.23
CA ASN A 184 -25.55 1.14 11.44
C ASN A 184 -27.05 1.38 11.16
N ARG A 185 -27.39 2.16 10.13
CA ARG A 185 -28.79 2.49 9.80
C ARG A 185 -29.44 1.52 8.83
N SER A 186 -28.68 0.91 7.93
CA SER A 186 -29.23 0.13 6.82
C SER A 186 -28.70 -1.30 6.79
N GLN A 187 -29.60 -2.27 7.02
CA GLN A 187 -29.28 -3.69 6.87
C GLN A 187 -28.82 -4.05 5.44
N ARG A 188 -29.26 -3.31 4.42
CA ARG A 188 -28.79 -3.50 3.04
C ARG A 188 -27.33 -3.10 2.88
N VAL A 189 -26.92 -1.97 3.47
CA VAL A 189 -25.52 -1.51 3.43
C VAL A 189 -24.63 -2.47 4.21
N HIS A 190 -25.08 -2.94 5.38
CA HIS A 190 -24.37 -3.97 6.13
C HIS A 190 -24.21 -5.27 5.33
N ALA A 191 -25.28 -5.72 4.64
CA ALA A 191 -25.24 -6.91 3.79
C ALA A 191 -24.26 -6.75 2.62
N VAL A 192 -24.25 -5.59 1.95
CA VAL A 192 -23.31 -5.30 0.85
C VAL A 192 -21.87 -5.21 1.35
N LEU A 193 -21.63 -4.50 2.46
CA LEU A 193 -20.30 -4.37 3.06
C LEU A 193 -19.75 -5.74 3.52
N SER A 194 -20.62 -6.61 4.04
CA SER A 194 -20.24 -7.95 4.45
C SER A 194 -20.01 -8.90 3.26
N ARG A 195 -20.77 -8.74 2.16
CA ARG A 195 -20.64 -9.58 0.96
C ARG A 195 -19.49 -9.17 0.05
N HIS A 196 -19.24 -7.88 -0.13
CA HIS A 196 -18.24 -7.34 -1.05
C HIS A 196 -17.36 -6.24 -0.43
N PRO A 197 -16.64 -6.54 0.67
CA PRO A 197 -15.80 -5.55 1.37
C PRO A 197 -14.69 -4.98 0.48
N LEU A 198 -14.14 -5.79 -0.42
CA LEU A 198 -13.07 -5.37 -1.34
C LEU A 198 -13.56 -4.35 -2.38
N THR A 199 -14.77 -4.53 -2.90
CA THR A 199 -15.38 -3.63 -3.89
C THR A 199 -15.72 -2.28 -3.26
N VAL A 200 -16.26 -2.29 -2.04
CA VAL A 200 -16.54 -1.05 -1.29
C VAL A 200 -15.25 -0.31 -0.97
N ALA A 201 -14.20 -1.02 -0.55
CA ALA A 201 -12.89 -0.42 -0.34
C ALA A 201 -12.34 0.21 -1.63
N ASP A 202 -12.44 -0.47 -2.77
CA ASP A 202 -11.98 0.07 -4.05
C ASP A 202 -12.68 1.39 -4.40
N ALA A 203 -14.02 1.40 -4.35
CA ALA A 203 -14.82 2.60 -4.61
C ALA A 203 -14.44 3.75 -3.66
N PHE A 204 -14.19 3.45 -2.38
CA PHE A 204 -13.77 4.43 -1.38
C PHE A 204 -12.45 5.11 -1.77
N TYR A 205 -11.43 4.35 -2.19
CA TYR A 205 -10.14 4.91 -2.57
C TYR A 205 -10.18 5.64 -3.92
N SER A 206 -10.93 5.11 -4.89
CA SER A 206 -11.14 5.78 -6.19
C SER A 206 -11.85 7.13 -6.03
N MET A 207 -12.90 7.18 -5.20
CA MET A 207 -13.63 8.41 -4.91
C MET A 207 -12.75 9.41 -4.15
N GLY A 208 -11.86 8.93 -3.27
CA GLY A 208 -10.88 9.78 -2.57
C GLY A 208 -9.86 10.40 -3.51
N PHE A 209 -9.39 9.64 -4.51
CA PHE A 209 -8.51 10.18 -5.55
C PHE A 209 -9.23 11.23 -6.40
N LEU A 210 -10.49 10.98 -6.77
CA LEU A 210 -11.30 11.93 -7.53
C LEU A 210 -11.51 13.23 -6.74
N ALA A 211 -11.81 13.14 -5.45
CA ALA A 211 -11.94 14.32 -4.58
C ALA A 211 -10.63 15.11 -4.48
N ALA A 212 -9.49 14.42 -4.33
CA ALA A 212 -8.17 15.06 -4.32
C ALA A 212 -7.86 15.74 -5.66
N PHE A 213 -8.20 15.11 -6.79
CA PHE A 213 -8.02 15.68 -8.12
C PHE A 213 -8.91 16.91 -8.35
N ALA A 214 -10.19 16.83 -7.99
CA ALA A 214 -11.12 17.96 -8.07
C ALA A 214 -10.64 19.14 -7.22
N PHE A 215 -10.11 18.88 -6.02
CA PHE A 215 -9.52 19.91 -5.19
C PHE A 215 -8.33 20.59 -5.88
N ILE A 216 -7.42 19.83 -6.48
CA ILE A 216 -6.29 20.43 -7.23
C ILE A 216 -6.81 21.36 -8.32
N ILE A 217 -7.84 20.97 -9.08
CA ILE A 217 -8.43 21.86 -10.11
C ILE A 217 -8.95 23.16 -9.48
N VAL A 218 -9.69 23.06 -8.38
CA VAL A 218 -10.21 24.25 -7.67
C VAL A 218 -9.08 25.12 -7.13
N ASP A 219 -8.02 24.51 -6.59
CA ASP A 219 -6.86 25.23 -6.07
C ASP A 219 -6.11 25.98 -7.17
N PHE A 220 -6.01 25.41 -8.37
CA PHE A 220 -5.44 26.09 -9.54
C PHE A 220 -6.30 27.23 -10.09
N LEU A 221 -7.63 27.14 -9.97
CA LEU A 221 -8.54 28.15 -10.51
C LEU A 221 -8.83 29.30 -9.54
N CYS A 222 -8.88 29.02 -8.24
CA CYS A 222 -9.42 29.96 -7.25
C CYS A 222 -8.42 30.37 -6.15
N LEU A 223 -7.32 29.64 -5.97
CA LEU A 223 -6.35 29.86 -4.89
C LEU A 223 -4.97 30.21 -5.47
N THR A 224 -3.94 30.29 -4.62
CA THR A 224 -2.54 30.46 -5.03
C THR A 224 -1.88 29.08 -5.13
N PRO A 225 -1.93 28.41 -6.29
CA PRO A 225 -1.45 27.05 -6.42
C PRO A 225 0.07 26.98 -6.27
N PRO A 226 0.61 25.85 -5.78
CA PRO A 226 2.01 25.52 -5.95
C PRO A 226 2.38 25.46 -7.44
N HIS A 227 3.69 25.51 -7.75
CA HIS A 227 4.15 25.27 -9.11
C HIS A 227 3.57 23.97 -9.68
N LEU A 228 3.18 23.98 -10.96
CA LEU A 228 2.54 22.85 -11.67
C LEU A 228 3.25 21.51 -11.40
N TYR A 229 4.58 21.49 -11.41
CA TYR A 229 5.38 20.31 -11.10
C TYR A 229 5.12 19.76 -9.70
N ILE A 230 5.05 20.61 -8.67
CA ILE A 230 4.78 20.20 -7.29
C ILE A 230 3.37 19.60 -7.20
N ALA A 231 2.38 20.21 -7.85
CA ALA A 231 1.03 19.69 -7.87
C ALA A 231 0.91 18.33 -8.59
N LEU A 232 1.62 18.14 -9.71
CA LEU A 232 1.67 16.85 -10.41
C LEU A 232 2.33 15.77 -9.55
N ILE A 233 3.46 16.09 -8.91
CA ILE A 233 4.15 15.19 -7.97
C ILE A 233 3.21 14.81 -6.82
N ALA A 234 2.55 15.79 -6.22
CA ALA A 234 1.59 15.59 -5.13
C ALA A 234 0.39 14.73 -5.56
N LEU A 235 -0.14 14.94 -6.77
CA LEU A 235 -1.24 14.15 -7.34
C LEU A 235 -0.83 12.68 -7.54
N ILE A 236 0.39 12.41 -7.99
CA ILE A 236 0.91 11.04 -8.12
C ILE A 236 1.08 10.43 -6.73
N LEU A 237 1.66 11.16 -5.78
CA LEU A 237 1.89 10.69 -4.41
C LEU A 237 0.59 10.34 -3.69
N ILE A 238 -0.45 11.18 -3.80
CA ILE A 238 -1.76 10.87 -3.21
C ILE A 238 -2.39 9.65 -3.88
N ARG A 239 -2.27 9.51 -5.21
CA ARG A 239 -2.75 8.32 -5.93
C ARG A 239 -2.05 7.05 -5.46
N GLN A 240 -0.73 7.10 -5.31
CA GLN A 240 0.08 5.95 -4.87
C GLN A 240 -0.23 5.56 -3.42
N SER A 241 -0.35 6.53 -2.52
CA SER A 241 -0.70 6.27 -1.12
C SER A 241 -2.11 5.69 -0.97
N LEU A 242 -3.11 6.21 -1.68
CA LEU A 242 -4.47 5.63 -1.70
C LEU A 242 -4.47 4.20 -2.24
N SER A 243 -3.68 3.92 -3.28
CA SER A 243 -3.50 2.56 -3.81
C SER A 243 -2.84 1.62 -2.80
N ARG A 244 -1.83 2.08 -2.04
CA ARG A 244 -1.19 1.28 -0.99
C ARG A 244 -2.10 1.05 0.22
N LEU A 245 -2.86 2.06 0.62
CA LEU A 245 -3.89 1.93 1.66
C LEU A 245 -4.97 0.92 1.27
N LYS A 246 -5.36 0.89 -0.01
CA LYS A 246 -6.23 -0.16 -0.57
C LYS A 246 -5.62 -1.53 -0.33
N VAL A 247 -4.41 -1.78 -0.83
CA VAL A 247 -3.73 -3.08 -0.70
C VAL A 247 -3.58 -3.49 0.77
N LEU A 248 -3.16 -2.56 1.64
CA LEU A 248 -3.07 -2.78 3.08
C LEU A 248 -4.40 -3.25 3.68
N THR A 249 -5.52 -2.60 3.31
CA THR A 249 -6.86 -2.98 3.77
C THR A 249 -7.23 -4.38 3.30
N GLN A 250 -6.89 -4.74 2.06
CA GLN A 250 -7.12 -6.08 1.52
C GLN A 250 -6.29 -7.14 2.25
N ASP A 251 -5.05 -6.83 2.62
CA ASP A 251 -4.18 -7.74 3.35
C ASP A 251 -4.64 -7.92 4.80
N ILE A 252 -5.04 -6.85 5.50
CA ILE A 252 -5.65 -6.94 6.83
C ILE A 252 -6.91 -7.80 6.78
N LEU A 253 -7.78 -7.58 5.79
CA LEU A 253 -9.02 -8.36 5.66
C LEU A 253 -8.73 -9.85 5.39
N TYR A 254 -7.76 -10.15 4.54
CA TYR A 254 -7.34 -11.52 4.28
C TYR A 254 -6.76 -12.20 5.53
N LEU A 255 -5.90 -11.49 6.26
CA LEU A 255 -5.30 -12.02 7.48
C LEU A 255 -6.38 -12.26 8.55
N ASN A 256 -7.33 -11.35 8.71
CA ASN A 256 -8.43 -11.49 9.66
C ASN A 256 -9.37 -12.66 9.33
N THR A 257 -9.70 -12.85 8.05
CA THR A 257 -10.52 -14.00 7.62
C THR A 257 -9.82 -15.35 7.84
N HIS A 258 -8.49 -15.39 7.77
CA HIS A 258 -7.69 -16.61 8.00
C HIS A 258 -7.13 -16.71 9.43
N ALA A 259 -7.45 -15.77 10.32
CA ALA A 259 -6.94 -15.72 11.68
C ALA A 259 -7.14 -17.03 12.48
N PRO A 260 -8.30 -17.74 12.40
CA PRO A 260 -8.48 -19.01 13.10
C PRO A 260 -7.53 -20.11 12.63
N SER A 261 -7.22 -20.17 11.33
CA SER A 261 -6.30 -21.15 10.78
C SER A 261 -4.85 -20.81 11.11
N ILE A 262 -4.50 -19.52 11.08
CA ILE A 262 -3.18 -19.02 11.48
C ILE A 262 -2.93 -19.30 12.96
N ASN A 263 -3.89 -18.98 13.84
CA ASN A 263 -3.75 -19.23 15.28
C ASN A 263 -3.59 -20.73 15.59
N ARG A 264 -4.34 -21.61 14.90
CA ARG A 264 -4.16 -23.07 15.03
C ARG A 264 -2.77 -23.52 14.61
N MET A 265 -2.22 -22.93 13.54
CA MET A 265 -0.85 -23.22 13.12
C MET A 265 0.14 -22.83 14.22
N PHE A 266 0.06 -21.62 14.76
CA PHE A 266 0.94 -21.15 15.84
C PHE A 266 0.80 -21.94 17.14
N LEU A 267 -0.41 -22.40 17.49
CA LEU A 267 -0.62 -23.29 18.64
C LEU A 267 0.09 -24.64 18.45
N ALA A 268 0.13 -25.18 17.22
CA ALA A 268 0.85 -26.42 16.93
C ALA A 268 2.39 -26.27 16.97
N LEU A 269 2.90 -25.03 16.91
CA LEU A 269 4.33 -24.73 17.06
C LEU A 269 4.78 -24.69 18.53
N HIS A 270 3.92 -24.18 19.41
CA HIS A 270 4.15 -24.16 20.85
C HIS A 270 3.03 -24.94 21.55
N PRO A 271 3.01 -26.28 21.45
CA PRO A 271 2.17 -27.07 22.35
C PRO A 271 2.65 -26.73 23.76
N THR A 272 1.77 -26.12 24.55
CA THR A 272 2.00 -25.76 25.94
C THR A 272 2.78 -26.86 26.66
N ARG A 273 3.96 -26.52 27.17
CA ARG A 273 4.50 -27.19 28.37
C ARG A 273 3.59 -26.89 29.54
#